data_AF-A0A813BY05-F1
#
_entry.id   AF-A0A813BY05-F1
#
_cell.length_a   1.000
_cell.length_b   1.000
_cell.length_c   1.000
_cell.angle_alpha   90.00
_cell.angle_beta   90.00
_cell.angle_gamma   90.00
#
_symmetry.space_group_name_H-M   'P 1'
#
loop_
_entity.id
_entity.type
_entity.pdbx_description
1 polymer ?
#
loop_
_entity_poly.entity_id
_entity_poly.type
_entity_poly.pdbx_seq_one_letter_code
_entity_poly.pdbx_strand_id
1 'polypeptide(L)'
;MQGQLPWRASELVQAPHALPSTRSRQAVQAPQCTRAASGLACTLLGGFYVTKKHCAKTRSLRNGRSHVLLAASRDVQEIADEDVELLRQVLPEVKELVVLQKSNMDLILQLARTMVPVQASKGEVLAQEGQPDSSMLVVAEGDVLLERAEQSKGKASRGSYFGAECLLGNSPHRTSAVAESDCRLLRLDRTSFDAVVLSQRDEDELDEEDEDDEGEDGATCLPGDLVDIFILSDSTGESASASVRTAAQQFQYCSGSTCAASRTTVFRFIRSESEIRKIIASAKEKKAMLVYTVMDPKLHEVVVQECEASQVESIDLWGPLLASLEQRFGAKRSGIFGRHQIVTDEYMTIVKAIEYTRKVDDGVLPNLWDECDIMLVGPSRAGKTPLSFYLAQRGFKVANYPLIPDEEPPKELFNIDQQKCFALQIKPERLQEIRTQRMKQFNRRNTDYANLNNIKKEVSWIKSFYLRRGPKWPIIDTSNAGVAETAARIMEILDRRK
;
A
#
# COMPACT_ATOMS: atom_id res chain seq x y z
N MET A 1 -42.98 34.92 10.68
CA MET A 1 -42.23 34.02 9.75
C MET A 1 -40.96 34.79 9.37
N GLN A 2 -39.84 34.66 10.09
CA GLN A 2 -38.82 33.58 10.01
C GLN A 2 -38.57 33.14 8.55
N GLY A 3 -37.33 33.12 8.02
CA GLY A 3 -36.05 32.89 8.70
C GLY A 3 -34.89 33.78 8.24
N GLN A 4 -33.94 33.88 9.15
CA GLN A 4 -32.74 34.71 9.17
C GLN A 4 -31.60 34.11 8.33
N LEU A 5 -30.83 34.99 7.69
CA LEU A 5 -29.41 34.84 7.28
C LEU A 5 -28.49 34.91 8.55
N PRO A 6 -27.15 35.18 8.54
CA PRO A 6 -26.04 35.18 7.52
C PRO A 6 -24.70 34.57 8.10
N TRP A 7 -23.48 34.51 7.52
CA TRP A 7 -22.52 35.58 7.11
C TRP A 7 -21.19 35.05 6.50
N ARG A 8 -20.48 35.97 5.81
CA ARG A 8 -19.11 35.94 5.26
C ARG A 8 -18.04 36.55 6.22
N ALA A 9 -16.79 36.11 6.03
CA ALA A 9 -15.45 36.77 6.02
C ALA A 9 -15.03 37.98 6.91
N SER A 10 -13.75 37.88 7.32
CA SER A 10 -12.65 38.89 7.38
C SER A 10 -12.39 39.78 8.62
N GLU A 11 -11.09 39.81 8.99
CA GLU A 11 -10.21 40.96 9.36
C GLU A 11 -9.69 41.21 10.80
N LEU A 12 -8.34 41.41 10.86
CA LEU A 12 -7.52 42.31 11.72
C LEU A 12 -7.30 41.96 13.23
N VAL A 13 -6.19 42.23 13.94
CA VAL A 13 -4.75 42.56 13.74
C VAL A 13 -4.06 42.73 15.14
N GLN A 14 -2.72 42.61 15.23
CA GLN A 14 -1.73 43.00 16.31
C GLN A 14 -1.24 42.02 17.42
N ALA A 15 0.11 41.98 17.51
CA ALA A 15 1.04 41.44 18.52
C ALA A 15 1.11 42.35 19.79
N PRO A 16 2.06 42.27 20.78
CA PRO A 16 3.27 41.43 20.94
C PRO A 16 3.56 40.90 22.39
N HIS A 17 4.62 40.09 22.61
CA HIS A 17 5.74 40.40 23.54
C HIS A 17 6.80 39.29 23.71
N ALA A 18 8.02 39.75 23.99
CA ALA A 18 9.32 39.08 24.10
C ALA A 18 9.58 38.19 25.35
N LEU A 19 10.40 37.13 25.15
CA LEU A 19 11.61 36.63 25.87
C LEU A 19 11.92 37.12 27.31
N PRO A 20 12.63 36.35 28.20
CA PRO A 20 13.94 35.75 27.90
C PRO A 20 14.36 34.43 28.63
N SER A 21 15.61 34.05 28.36
CA SER A 21 16.43 32.88 28.68
C SER A 21 16.77 32.63 30.17
N THR A 22 17.11 31.37 30.54
CA THR A 22 18.44 30.91 31.04
C THR A 22 18.45 29.49 31.66
N ARG A 23 19.51 28.74 31.31
CA ARG A 23 20.25 27.64 32.00
C ARG A 23 19.61 26.89 33.20
N SER A 24 19.67 25.55 33.19
CA SER A 24 20.73 24.76 33.89
C SER A 24 20.42 23.25 33.95
N ARG A 25 21.48 22.47 34.13
CA ARG A 25 21.59 20.99 34.16
C ARG A 25 20.76 20.35 35.28
N GLN A 26 20.23 19.15 35.04
CA GLN A 26 20.46 18.00 35.94
C GLN A 26 19.98 16.68 35.31
N ALA A 27 20.88 15.68 35.33
CA ALA A 27 20.61 14.29 35.02
C ALA A 27 19.80 13.66 36.16
N VAL A 28 18.74 12.93 35.84
CA VAL A 28 18.00 12.10 36.80
C VAL A 28 18.30 10.63 36.48
N GLN A 29 19.02 9.99 37.40
CA GLN A 29 19.27 8.56 37.44
C GLN A 29 17.97 7.80 37.76
N ALA A 30 17.71 6.72 37.02
CA ALA A 30 16.68 5.74 37.34
C ALA A 30 17.14 4.84 38.50
N PRO A 31 16.28 4.50 39.48
CA PRO A 31 16.66 3.63 40.58
C PRO A 31 16.63 2.16 40.16
N GLN A 32 17.71 1.47 40.49
CA GLN A 32 17.82 0.01 40.49
C GLN A 32 16.89 -0.58 41.55
N CYS A 33 16.10 -1.58 41.19
CA CYS A 33 15.34 -2.39 42.13
C CYS A 33 16.02 -3.76 42.28
N THR A 34 16.58 -4.01 43.46
CA THR A 34 17.28 -5.24 43.86
C THR A 34 16.40 -6.14 44.72
N ARG A 35 16.48 -7.47 44.46
CA ARG A 35 16.16 -8.65 45.33
C ARG A 35 14.67 -8.86 45.65
N ALA A 36 14.10 -10.06 45.85
CA ALA A 36 14.57 -11.42 46.17
C ALA A 36 13.52 -12.44 45.64
N ALA A 37 13.87 -13.57 45.01
CA ALA A 37 14.13 -14.91 45.57
C ALA A 37 12.96 -15.61 46.32
N SER A 38 12.31 -16.56 45.64
CA SER A 38 11.76 -17.86 46.11
C SER A 38 10.97 -18.46 44.92
N GLY A 39 11.26 -19.61 44.31
CA GLY A 39 11.78 -20.85 44.84
C GLY A 39 10.62 -21.83 45.05
N LEU A 40 10.21 -22.55 43.99
CA LEU A 40 9.61 -23.90 44.08
C LEU A 40 9.45 -24.51 42.68
N ALA A 41 10.25 -25.55 42.45
CA ALA A 41 10.10 -26.50 41.36
C ALA A 41 8.96 -27.48 41.68
N CYS A 42 8.20 -27.88 40.67
CA CYS A 42 7.44 -29.13 40.72
C CYS A 42 7.33 -29.70 39.30
N THR A 43 8.18 -30.68 39.03
CA THR A 43 8.08 -31.61 37.91
C THR A 43 7.14 -32.74 38.33
N LEU A 44 6.14 -33.11 37.54
CA LEU A 44 5.67 -34.50 37.43
C LEU A 44 4.71 -34.68 36.25
N LEU A 45 4.88 -35.84 35.62
CA LEU A 45 4.21 -36.41 34.47
C LEU A 45 2.73 -36.72 34.73
N GLY A 46 1.94 -36.84 33.66
CA GLY A 46 0.69 -37.60 33.68
C GLY A 46 -0.35 -37.07 32.70
N GLY A 47 -0.47 -37.73 31.54
CA GLY A 47 -1.58 -37.50 30.62
C GLY A 47 -2.90 -38.00 31.21
N PHE A 48 -4.00 -37.37 30.80
CA PHE A 48 -5.33 -37.99 30.76
C PHE A 48 -6.19 -37.31 29.70
N TYR A 49 -6.72 -38.13 28.79
CA TYR A 49 -7.87 -37.89 27.94
C TYR A 49 -9.10 -37.54 28.78
N VAL A 50 -9.83 -36.45 28.48
CA VAL A 50 -11.28 -36.34 28.75
C VAL A 50 -11.98 -35.55 27.64
N THR A 51 -13.17 -36.03 27.32
CA THR A 51 -14.06 -35.84 26.17
C THR A 51 -14.97 -34.60 26.22
N LYS A 52 -15.54 -34.25 25.05
CA LYS A 52 -16.62 -33.28 24.81
C LYS A 52 -17.88 -33.53 25.66
N LYS A 53 -18.46 -32.48 26.29
CA LYS A 53 -19.86 -31.97 26.08
C LYS A 53 -20.31 -30.92 27.13
N HIS A 54 -20.75 -29.76 26.60
CA HIS A 54 -21.94 -28.94 26.92
C HIS A 54 -22.24 -28.35 28.32
N CYS A 55 -22.30 -27.00 28.31
CA CYS A 55 -23.37 -26.11 28.77
C CYS A 55 -23.46 -25.67 30.25
N ALA A 56 -23.26 -24.35 30.48
CA ALA A 56 -24.26 -23.40 31.03
C ALA A 56 -23.73 -22.43 32.12
N LYS A 57 -23.94 -21.12 31.83
CA LYS A 57 -24.26 -20.01 32.74
C LYS A 57 -23.37 -19.78 33.97
N THR A 58 -22.59 -18.70 33.92
CA THR A 58 -22.42 -17.80 35.08
C THR A 58 -22.50 -16.34 34.64
N ARG A 59 -23.20 -15.57 35.47
CA ARG A 59 -23.72 -14.23 35.24
C ARG A 59 -22.71 -13.22 35.80
N SER A 60 -22.33 -12.26 34.97
CA SER A 60 -21.85 -10.89 35.24
C SER A 60 -21.49 -10.50 36.68
N LEU A 61 -20.24 -10.06 36.87
CA LEU A 61 -19.91 -8.93 37.74
C LEU A 61 -18.99 -7.96 36.97
N ARG A 62 -19.46 -6.71 36.94
CA ARG A 62 -18.93 -5.55 36.22
C ARG A 62 -17.55 -5.12 36.74
N ASN A 63 -16.64 -4.81 35.82
CA ASN A 63 -15.77 -3.64 35.90
C ASN A 63 -15.45 -3.15 34.48
N GLY A 64 -15.83 -1.90 34.20
CA GLY A 64 -15.86 -1.30 32.88
C GLY A 64 -14.48 -1.03 32.29
N ARG A 65 -14.03 -1.93 31.41
CA ARG A 65 -13.19 -1.59 30.27
C ARG A 65 -14.03 -1.79 29.02
N SER A 66 -14.34 -0.70 28.32
CA SER A 66 -14.92 -0.76 26.98
C SER A 66 -13.94 -1.55 26.10
N HIS A 67 -14.29 -2.79 25.79
CA HIS A 67 -13.55 -3.60 24.83
C HIS A 67 -13.70 -2.91 23.48
N VAL A 68 -12.65 -2.24 23.01
CA VAL A 68 -12.45 -2.02 21.58
C VAL A 68 -12.48 -3.41 20.97
N LEU A 69 -13.40 -3.66 20.05
CA LEU A 69 -13.37 -4.87 19.24
C LEU A 69 -12.18 -4.72 18.26
N LEU A 70 -10.97 -4.93 18.80
CA LEU A 70 -9.93 -5.58 18.03
C LEU A 70 -10.54 -6.92 17.66
N ALA A 71 -11.16 -6.98 16.49
CA ALA A 71 -11.60 -8.22 15.88
C ALA A 71 -10.36 -9.09 15.73
N ALA A 72 -10.12 -9.87 16.77
CA ALA A 72 -9.25 -11.02 16.77
C ALA A 72 -9.55 -11.79 15.48
N SER A 73 -8.49 -12.18 14.80
CA SER A 73 -8.42 -13.31 13.88
C SER A 73 -9.55 -14.32 14.19
N ARG A 74 -10.67 -14.17 13.52
CA ARG A 74 -11.73 -15.18 13.46
C ARG A 74 -11.44 -15.96 12.20
N ASP A 75 -11.49 -17.27 12.35
CA ASP A 75 -11.32 -18.24 11.26
C ASP A 75 -12.08 -17.77 10.02
N VAL A 76 -11.44 -17.91 8.85
CA VAL A 76 -12.06 -17.67 7.55
C VAL A 76 -13.25 -18.63 7.45
N GLN A 77 -14.45 -18.14 7.74
CA GLN A 77 -15.69 -18.85 7.43
C GLN A 77 -15.98 -18.61 5.95
N GLU A 78 -16.38 -19.66 5.23
CA GLU A 78 -16.94 -19.53 3.87
C GLU A 78 -18.07 -18.49 3.89
N ILE A 79 -18.03 -17.55 2.95
CA ILE A 79 -19.07 -16.55 2.76
C ILE A 79 -20.35 -17.30 2.41
N ALA A 80 -21.42 -17.15 3.22
CA ALA A 80 -22.69 -17.80 2.93
C ALA A 80 -23.32 -17.19 1.66
N ASP A 81 -24.14 -17.96 0.93
CA ASP A 81 -24.83 -17.45 -0.27
C ASP A 81 -25.67 -16.18 0.00
N GLU A 82 -26.19 -16.04 1.22
CA GLU A 82 -26.89 -14.84 1.69
C GLU A 82 -25.97 -13.61 1.78
N ASP A 83 -24.70 -13.79 2.18
CA ASP A 83 -23.70 -12.73 2.20
C ASP A 83 -23.29 -12.31 0.78
N VAL A 84 -23.17 -13.27 -0.15
CA VAL A 84 -22.90 -12.99 -1.57
C VAL A 84 -24.04 -12.18 -2.20
N GLU A 85 -25.29 -12.51 -1.87
CA GLU A 85 -26.46 -11.77 -2.36
C GLU A 85 -26.53 -10.36 -1.76
N LEU A 86 -26.21 -10.22 -0.46
CA LEU A 86 -26.09 -8.91 0.19
C LEU A 86 -24.99 -8.05 -0.45
N LEU A 87 -23.85 -8.65 -0.77
CA LEU A 87 -22.74 -8.01 -1.46
C LEU A 87 -23.15 -7.50 -2.86
N ARG A 88 -23.88 -8.31 -3.63
CA ARG A 88 -24.42 -7.92 -4.94
C ARG A 88 -25.38 -6.73 -4.87
N GLN A 89 -26.13 -6.59 -3.79
CA GLN A 89 -27.08 -5.49 -3.62
C GLN A 89 -26.42 -4.19 -3.15
N VAL A 90 -25.42 -4.26 -2.27
CA VAL A 90 -24.83 -3.08 -1.61
C VAL A 90 -23.69 -2.48 -2.43
N LEU A 91 -22.86 -3.30 -3.07
CA LEU A 91 -21.67 -2.82 -3.79
C LEU A 91 -21.96 -1.88 -4.99
N PRO A 92 -23.04 -2.06 -5.77
CA PRO A 92 -23.41 -1.09 -6.81
C PRO A 92 -23.78 0.30 -6.27
N GLU A 93 -24.12 0.40 -4.98
CA GLU A 93 -24.46 1.66 -4.31
C GLU A 93 -23.21 2.38 -3.76
N VAL A 94 -22.07 1.69 -3.67
CA VAL A 94 -20.76 2.23 -3.26
C VAL A 94 -20.17 3.07 -4.40
N LYS A 95 -20.78 4.22 -4.69
CA LYS A 95 -20.48 5.07 -5.87
C LYS A 95 -19.20 5.91 -5.75
N GLU A 96 -18.51 5.90 -4.60
CA GLU A 96 -17.45 6.88 -4.32
C GLU A 96 -16.07 6.30 -3.98
N LEU A 97 -15.84 4.98 -4.05
CA LEU A 97 -14.47 4.49 -3.87
C LEU A 97 -13.65 4.95 -5.08
N VAL A 98 -12.69 5.86 -4.86
CA VAL A 98 -11.84 6.46 -5.90
C VAL A 98 -11.12 5.39 -6.75
N VAL A 99 -10.87 4.21 -6.19
CA VAL A 99 -10.26 3.07 -6.91
C VAL A 99 -11.26 2.29 -7.78
N LEU A 100 -12.54 2.28 -7.43
CA LEU A 100 -13.58 1.52 -8.15
C LEU A 100 -14.19 2.30 -9.32
N GLN A 101 -13.93 3.60 -9.45
CA GLN A 101 -14.48 4.44 -10.54
C GLN A 101 -14.02 4.04 -11.96
N LYS A 102 -13.16 3.02 -12.10
CA LYS A 102 -12.66 2.52 -13.40
C LYS A 102 -12.76 1.00 -13.57
N SER A 103 -13.39 0.31 -12.64
CA SER A 103 -13.26 -1.15 -12.53
C SER A 103 -14.45 -1.90 -13.13
N ASN A 104 -14.12 -2.99 -13.83
CA ASN A 104 -15.07 -3.96 -14.37
C ASN A 104 -15.93 -4.54 -13.23
N MET A 105 -17.20 -4.91 -13.50
CA MET A 105 -18.09 -5.49 -12.47
C MET A 105 -17.49 -6.72 -11.79
N ASP A 106 -16.62 -7.43 -12.52
CA ASP A 106 -15.88 -8.59 -12.04
C ASP A 106 -14.90 -8.23 -10.90
N LEU A 107 -14.22 -7.07 -10.93
CA LEU A 107 -13.36 -6.65 -9.82
C LEU A 107 -14.18 -6.38 -8.56
N ILE A 108 -15.36 -5.77 -8.73
CA ILE A 108 -16.26 -5.49 -7.61
C ILE A 108 -16.73 -6.81 -7.00
N LEU A 109 -17.06 -7.81 -7.81
CA LEU A 109 -17.41 -9.17 -7.36
C LEU A 109 -16.23 -9.92 -6.74
N GLN A 110 -15.01 -9.77 -7.26
CA GLN A 110 -13.79 -10.36 -6.68
C GLN A 110 -13.48 -9.73 -5.32
N LEU A 111 -13.54 -8.40 -5.20
CA LEU A 111 -13.39 -7.71 -3.93
C LEU A 111 -14.46 -8.14 -2.94
N ALA A 112 -15.71 -8.26 -3.40
CA ALA A 112 -16.83 -8.76 -2.60
C ALA A 112 -16.51 -10.11 -1.94
N ARG A 113 -15.96 -11.04 -2.71
CA ARG A 113 -15.58 -12.39 -2.25
C ARG A 113 -14.42 -12.39 -1.25
N THR A 114 -13.69 -11.30 -1.13
CA THR A 114 -12.61 -11.14 -0.15
C THR A 114 -13.03 -10.35 1.10
N MET A 115 -14.25 -9.79 1.10
CA MET A 115 -14.78 -9.08 2.26
C MET A 115 -15.26 -10.06 3.33
N VAL A 116 -14.99 -9.72 4.59
CA VAL A 116 -15.40 -10.50 5.75
C VAL A 116 -16.62 -9.83 6.40
N PRO A 117 -17.76 -10.53 6.59
CA PRO A 117 -18.91 -9.97 7.28
C PRO A 117 -18.59 -9.70 8.76
N VAL A 118 -19.05 -8.56 9.26
CA VAL A 118 -18.89 -8.11 10.64
C VAL A 118 -20.24 -7.72 11.20
N GLN A 119 -20.63 -8.34 12.31
CA GLN A 119 -21.82 -7.96 13.06
C GLN A 119 -21.42 -7.06 14.22
N ALA A 120 -22.17 -5.98 14.42
CA ALA A 120 -21.97 -5.08 15.54
C ALA A 120 -23.30 -4.73 16.21
N SER A 121 -23.32 -4.67 17.53
CA SER A 121 -24.50 -4.25 18.29
C SER A 121 -24.54 -2.74 18.49
N LYS A 122 -25.73 -2.19 18.72
CA LYS A 122 -25.88 -0.77 19.08
C LYS A 122 -24.94 -0.35 20.21
N GLY A 123 -24.19 0.73 20.00
CA GLY A 123 -23.24 1.32 20.92
C GLY A 123 -21.80 0.80 20.81
N GLU A 124 -21.56 -0.15 19.91
CA GLU A 124 -20.25 -0.74 19.68
C GLU A 124 -19.35 0.18 18.83
N VAL A 125 -18.08 0.30 19.21
CA VAL A 125 -17.08 1.13 18.51
C VAL A 125 -16.48 0.32 17.37
N LEU A 126 -16.74 0.77 16.14
CA LEU A 126 -16.31 0.14 14.90
C LEU A 126 -14.95 0.65 14.42
N ALA A 127 -14.65 1.93 14.71
CA ALA A 127 -13.38 2.57 14.43
C ALA A 127 -13.15 3.70 15.44
N GLN A 128 -11.90 3.97 15.78
CA GLN A 128 -11.55 5.08 16.68
C GLN A 128 -10.52 5.99 16.01
N GLU A 129 -10.78 7.30 16.06
CA GLU A 129 -9.89 8.30 15.50
C GLU A 129 -8.47 8.17 16.07
N GLY A 130 -7.46 8.21 15.19
CA GLY A 130 -6.05 8.06 15.54
C GLY A 130 -5.60 6.62 15.74
N GLN A 131 -6.49 5.62 15.75
CA GLN A 131 -6.06 4.23 15.78
C GLN A 131 -5.59 3.76 14.40
N PRO A 132 -4.40 3.14 14.32
CA PRO A 132 -3.94 2.51 13.09
C PRO A 132 -4.80 1.28 12.81
N ASP A 133 -5.44 1.30 11.65
CA ASP A 133 -6.19 0.19 11.08
C ASP A 133 -5.90 0.20 9.58
N SER A 134 -5.98 -0.95 8.95
CA SER A 134 -5.74 -1.14 7.52
C SER A 134 -6.94 -1.79 6.86
N SER A 135 -8.14 -1.47 7.34
CA SER A 135 -9.39 -1.98 6.81
C SER A 135 -10.40 -0.87 6.56
N MET A 136 -11.25 -1.09 5.57
CA MET A 136 -12.47 -0.33 5.34
C MET A 136 -13.68 -1.15 5.75
N LEU A 137 -14.75 -0.48 6.15
CA LEU A 137 -16.04 -1.09 6.46
C LEU A 137 -17.10 -0.50 5.55
N VAL A 138 -17.91 -1.37 4.95
CA VAL A 138 -19.11 -1.01 4.18
C VAL A 138 -20.34 -1.37 5.02
N VAL A 139 -21.28 -0.44 5.13
CA VAL A 139 -22.55 -0.66 5.85
C VAL A 139 -23.51 -1.38 4.93
N ALA A 140 -23.86 -2.63 5.26
CA ALA A 140 -24.87 -3.38 4.55
C ALA A 140 -26.26 -3.18 5.17
N GLU A 141 -26.34 -3.18 6.49
CA GLU A 141 -27.56 -2.92 7.26
C GLU A 141 -27.27 -2.15 8.54
N GLY A 142 -28.23 -1.33 8.97
CA GLY A 142 -28.13 -0.51 10.18
C GLY A 142 -27.54 0.88 9.95
N ASP A 143 -27.30 1.58 11.06
CA ASP A 143 -26.87 2.97 11.10
C ASP A 143 -25.60 3.12 11.94
N VAL A 144 -24.63 3.86 11.43
CA VAL A 144 -23.35 4.15 12.08
C VAL A 144 -23.17 5.66 12.23
N LEU A 145 -22.86 6.11 13.43
CA LEU A 145 -22.48 7.48 13.73
C LEU A 145 -20.98 7.66 13.46
N LEU A 146 -20.64 8.68 12.68
CA LEU A 146 -19.28 9.08 12.36
C LEU A 146 -18.95 10.39 13.09
N GLU A 147 -17.94 10.37 13.95
CA GLU A 147 -17.52 11.53 14.76
C GLU A 147 -16.06 11.90 14.50
N ARG A 148 -15.79 13.19 14.31
CA ARG A 148 -14.44 13.76 14.25
C ARG A 148 -14.29 14.79 15.37
N ALA A 149 -13.12 14.87 16.00
CA ALA A 149 -12.87 15.79 17.10
C ALA A 149 -13.23 17.27 16.81
N GLU A 150 -13.15 17.72 15.55
CA GLU A 150 -13.35 19.12 15.15
C GLU A 150 -14.50 19.36 14.14
N GLN A 151 -15.35 18.37 13.85
CA GLN A 151 -16.46 18.51 12.86
C GLN A 151 -17.80 17.92 13.34
N SER A 152 -18.89 18.33 12.69
CA SER A 152 -20.25 17.84 12.95
C SER A 152 -20.37 16.33 12.75
N LYS A 153 -21.17 15.69 13.60
CA LYS A 153 -21.48 14.26 13.52
C LYS A 153 -22.12 13.92 12.17
N GLY A 154 -21.56 12.95 11.46
CA GLY A 154 -22.11 12.38 10.24
C GLY A 154 -22.84 11.07 10.52
N LYS A 155 -23.76 10.66 9.65
CA LYS A 155 -24.43 9.35 9.74
C LYS A 155 -24.14 8.56 8.48
N ALA A 156 -23.69 7.32 8.64
CA ALA A 156 -23.50 6.35 7.57
C ALA A 156 -24.57 5.27 7.69
N SER A 157 -25.30 5.05 6.60
CA SER A 157 -26.35 4.02 6.48
C SER A 157 -25.99 3.04 5.36
N ARG A 158 -26.86 2.08 5.07
CA ARG A 158 -26.70 1.12 3.95
C ARG A 158 -26.10 1.77 2.68
N GLY A 159 -25.08 1.12 2.11
CA GLY A 159 -24.36 1.59 0.92
C GLY A 159 -23.22 2.58 1.21
N SER A 160 -23.14 3.11 2.44
CA SER A 160 -22.04 3.98 2.89
C SER A 160 -20.83 3.15 3.31
N TYR A 161 -19.65 3.75 3.26
CA TYR A 161 -18.41 3.13 3.75
C TYR A 161 -17.55 4.14 4.51
N PHE A 162 -16.62 3.65 5.31
CA PHE A 162 -15.61 4.46 6.01
C PHE A 162 -14.29 3.69 6.14
N GLY A 163 -13.17 4.42 6.27
CA GLY A 163 -11.84 3.82 6.37
C GLY A 163 -11.19 3.46 5.03
N ALA A 164 -11.71 3.93 3.88
CA ALA A 164 -11.06 3.69 2.59
C ALA A 164 -9.68 4.37 2.48
N GLU A 165 -9.52 5.54 3.09
CA GLU A 165 -8.24 6.22 3.27
C GLU A 165 -7.21 5.39 4.04
N CYS A 166 -7.64 4.49 4.93
CA CYS A 166 -6.78 3.57 5.66
C CYS A 166 -6.21 2.48 4.72
N LEU A 167 -6.99 2.05 3.73
CA LEU A 167 -6.52 1.14 2.67
C LEU A 167 -5.51 1.81 1.73
N LEU A 168 -5.82 3.01 1.25
CA LEU A 168 -5.08 3.66 0.16
C LEU A 168 -3.83 4.44 0.61
N GLY A 169 -3.80 4.91 1.86
CA GLY A 169 -2.86 5.94 2.30
C GLY A 169 -1.99 5.58 3.51
N ASN A 170 -2.12 4.38 4.09
CA ASN A 170 -1.45 4.02 5.36
C ASN A 170 -1.64 5.08 6.47
N SER A 171 -2.82 5.68 6.53
CA SER A 171 -3.19 6.70 7.53
C SER A 171 -4.10 6.05 8.58
N PRO A 172 -3.98 6.41 9.88
CA PRO A 172 -4.93 5.96 10.90
C PRO A 172 -6.33 6.50 10.61
N HIS A 173 -7.36 5.87 11.22
CA HIS A 173 -8.74 6.34 11.10
C HIS A 173 -8.82 7.83 11.44
N ARG A 174 -9.34 8.65 10.53
CA ARG A 174 -9.53 10.10 10.74
C ARG A 174 -10.88 10.42 11.39
N THR A 175 -11.69 9.40 11.63
CA THR A 175 -13.07 9.51 12.09
C THR A 175 -13.34 8.33 13.01
N SER A 176 -13.91 8.57 14.19
CA SER A 176 -14.45 7.51 15.03
C SER A 176 -15.80 7.06 14.47
N ALA A 177 -16.08 5.76 14.51
CA ALA A 177 -17.32 5.16 14.05
C ALA A 177 -17.96 4.32 15.16
N VAL A 178 -19.23 4.57 15.47
CA VAL A 178 -19.99 3.87 16.51
C VAL A 178 -21.34 3.44 15.95
N ALA A 179 -21.74 2.19 16.19
CA ALA A 179 -23.03 1.69 15.74
C ALA A 179 -24.20 2.37 16.51
N GLU A 180 -25.14 3.00 15.81
CA GLU A 180 -26.37 3.58 16.40
C GLU A 180 -27.53 2.59 16.48
N SER A 181 -27.49 1.55 15.63
CA SER A 181 -28.37 0.39 15.64
C SER A 181 -27.53 -0.89 15.65
N ASP A 182 -28.17 -2.05 15.70
CA ASP A 182 -27.47 -3.27 15.30
C ASP A 182 -27.13 -3.17 13.80
N CYS A 183 -25.91 -3.53 13.46
CA CYS A 183 -25.33 -3.36 12.13
C CYS A 183 -24.80 -4.68 11.57
N ARG A 184 -25.00 -4.87 10.26
CA ARG A 184 -24.29 -5.86 9.45
C ARG A 184 -23.37 -5.08 8.51
N LEU A 185 -22.08 -5.34 8.62
CA LEU A 185 -21.02 -4.63 7.92
C LEU A 185 -20.18 -5.61 7.10
N LEU A 186 -19.47 -5.10 6.12
CA LEU A 186 -18.53 -5.87 5.31
C LEU A 186 -17.16 -5.22 5.47
N ARG A 187 -16.19 -5.98 6.00
CA ARG A 187 -14.83 -5.52 6.21
C ARG A 187 -13.95 -5.97 5.07
N LEU A 188 -13.26 -5.02 4.45
CA LEU A 188 -12.19 -5.30 3.50
C LEU A 188 -10.88 -4.81 4.10
N ASP A 189 -9.92 -5.72 4.25
CA ASP A 189 -8.57 -5.33 4.65
C ASP A 189 -7.69 -5.01 3.45
N ARG A 190 -6.56 -4.36 3.72
CA ARG A 190 -5.59 -3.96 2.72
C ARG A 190 -4.97 -5.13 1.98
N THR A 191 -4.77 -6.27 2.64
CA THR A 191 -4.15 -7.44 2.04
C THR A 191 -5.06 -8.01 0.95
N SER A 192 -6.35 -8.14 1.26
CA SER A 192 -7.40 -8.56 0.34
C SER A 192 -7.60 -7.54 -0.80
N PHE A 193 -7.58 -6.24 -0.47
CA PHE A 193 -7.68 -5.19 -1.48
C PHE A 193 -6.49 -5.21 -2.45
N ASP A 194 -5.26 -5.28 -1.95
CA ASP A 194 -4.04 -5.31 -2.78
C ASP A 194 -3.97 -6.59 -3.60
N ALA A 195 -4.40 -7.75 -3.06
CA ALA A 195 -4.45 -9.01 -3.80
C ALA A 195 -5.34 -8.91 -5.05
N VAL A 196 -6.53 -8.32 -4.93
CA VAL A 196 -7.51 -8.22 -6.02
C VAL A 196 -7.20 -7.07 -6.99
N VAL A 197 -6.63 -5.97 -6.50
CA VAL A 197 -6.26 -4.83 -7.36
C VAL A 197 -4.95 -5.10 -8.14
N LEU A 198 -4.02 -5.87 -7.58
CA LEU A 198 -2.75 -6.21 -8.22
C LEU A 198 -2.81 -7.49 -9.07
N SER A 199 -3.81 -8.35 -8.91
CA SER A 199 -4.02 -9.53 -9.77
C SER A 199 -4.50 -9.19 -11.19
N GLN A 200 -4.93 -7.94 -11.44
CA GLN A 200 -5.43 -7.49 -12.76
C GLN A 200 -4.35 -7.30 -13.83
N ARG A 201 -3.31 -8.13 -13.86
CA ARG A 201 -2.41 -8.24 -15.02
C ARG A 201 -2.32 -9.60 -15.66
N ASP A 202 -2.76 -10.68 -15.00
CA ASP A 202 -2.55 -12.02 -15.52
C ASP A 202 -3.75 -12.92 -15.15
N GLU A 203 -4.86 -12.82 -15.88
CA GLU A 203 -5.91 -13.85 -15.89
C GLU A 203 -6.60 -13.86 -17.26
N ASP A 204 -5.91 -14.41 -18.26
CA ASP A 204 -6.54 -15.15 -19.35
C ASP A 204 -5.88 -16.55 -19.33
N GLU A 205 -6.69 -17.61 -19.43
CA GLU A 205 -6.35 -19.05 -19.43
C GLU A 205 -6.38 -19.77 -18.06
N LEU A 206 -7.58 -20.24 -17.71
CA LEU A 206 -7.77 -21.52 -17.04
C LEU A 206 -8.60 -22.39 -17.99
N ASP A 207 -8.14 -23.60 -18.29
CA ASP A 207 -8.97 -24.80 -18.34
C ASP A 207 -8.13 -26.08 -18.35
N GLU A 208 -8.70 -27.06 -17.63
CA GLU A 208 -8.53 -28.53 -17.64
C GLU A 208 -7.48 -29.23 -16.75
N GLU A 209 -7.97 -30.33 -16.16
CA GLU A 209 -7.47 -31.14 -15.04
C GLU A 209 -6.50 -32.27 -15.50
N ASP A 210 -5.57 -32.59 -14.59
CA ASP A 210 -4.78 -33.81 -14.32
C ASP A 210 -4.49 -34.86 -15.41
N GLU A 211 -3.21 -35.23 -15.54
CA GLU A 211 -2.77 -36.64 -15.67
C GLU A 211 -1.36 -36.82 -15.03
N ASP A 212 -1.21 -37.90 -14.27
CA ASP A 212 0.01 -38.31 -13.55
C ASP A 212 1.16 -38.68 -14.51
N ASP A 213 2.41 -38.32 -14.18
CA ASP A 213 3.58 -39.06 -14.70
C ASP A 213 4.73 -39.12 -13.67
N GLU A 214 5.17 -40.35 -13.39
CA GLU A 214 6.34 -40.68 -12.57
C GLU A 214 7.57 -40.87 -13.47
N GLY A 215 8.70 -40.20 -13.19
CA GLY A 215 9.98 -40.61 -13.79
C GLY A 215 11.14 -39.59 -13.74
N GLU A 216 12.06 -39.82 -12.79
CA GLU A 216 13.52 -39.61 -12.74
C GLU A 216 14.24 -38.34 -13.31
N ASP A 217 14.87 -37.62 -12.35
CA ASP A 217 16.24 -37.10 -12.32
C ASP A 217 16.89 -36.50 -13.58
N GLY A 218 16.74 -35.17 -13.71
CA GLY A 218 17.59 -34.33 -14.54
C GLY A 218 16.85 -33.09 -15.03
N ALA A 219 16.80 -32.03 -14.22
CA ALA A 219 16.02 -30.82 -14.52
C ALA A 219 16.45 -30.14 -15.84
N THR A 220 15.71 -30.42 -16.91
CA THR A 220 15.55 -29.56 -18.07
C THR A 220 14.06 -29.29 -18.24
N CYS A 221 13.61 -28.14 -17.75
CA CYS A 221 12.21 -27.72 -17.89
C CYS A 221 11.90 -27.60 -19.39
N LEU A 222 10.90 -28.34 -19.86
CA LEU A 222 10.45 -28.29 -21.24
C LEU A 222 9.50 -27.09 -21.44
N PRO A 223 9.35 -26.59 -22.68
CA PRO A 223 8.33 -25.57 -23.00
C PRO A 223 6.94 -26.07 -22.62
N GLY A 224 6.31 -25.45 -21.61
CA GLY A 224 4.99 -25.83 -21.08
C GLY A 224 4.98 -26.23 -19.61
N ASP A 225 6.14 -26.57 -19.02
CA ASP A 225 6.21 -26.90 -17.60
C ASP A 225 5.86 -25.69 -16.72
N LEU A 226 5.12 -25.92 -15.63
CA LEU A 226 4.84 -24.91 -14.62
C LEU A 226 5.80 -25.08 -13.44
N VAL A 227 6.63 -24.07 -13.19
CA VAL A 227 7.54 -24.03 -12.04
C VAL A 227 6.83 -23.33 -10.88
N ASP A 228 6.55 -24.08 -9.81
CA ASP A 228 6.02 -23.52 -8.58
C ASP A 228 7.13 -22.87 -7.74
N ILE A 229 6.92 -21.59 -7.40
CA ILE A 229 7.81 -20.82 -6.52
C ILE A 229 7.00 -20.38 -5.30
N PHE A 230 7.40 -20.87 -4.13
CA PHE A 230 6.82 -20.48 -2.85
C PHE A 230 7.65 -19.36 -2.26
N ILE A 231 6.98 -18.31 -1.79
CA ILE A 231 7.61 -17.18 -1.11
C ILE A 231 7.19 -17.17 0.34
N LEU A 232 8.16 -17.21 1.27
CA LEU A 232 7.90 -17.20 2.71
C LEU A 232 8.46 -15.92 3.35
N SER A 233 7.64 -15.20 4.11
CA SER A 233 8.08 -14.00 4.85
C SER A 233 7.42 -13.85 6.21
N ASP A 234 8.18 -13.45 7.22
CA ASP A 234 7.67 -13.04 8.54
C ASP A 234 6.99 -11.66 8.54
N SER A 235 7.00 -11.00 7.38
CA SER A 235 6.44 -9.69 7.08
C SER A 235 5.58 -9.73 5.79
N THR A 236 5.57 -8.67 4.98
CA THR A 236 4.71 -8.53 3.80
C THR A 236 5.10 -9.40 2.61
N GLY A 237 6.34 -9.90 2.57
CA GLY A 237 6.88 -10.65 1.43
C GLY A 237 7.21 -9.82 0.18
N GLU A 238 6.99 -8.50 0.20
CA GLU A 238 7.12 -7.64 -1.00
C GLU A 238 8.54 -7.66 -1.58
N SER A 239 9.57 -7.60 -0.73
CA SER A 239 10.97 -7.65 -1.17
C SER A 239 11.29 -8.96 -1.90
N ALA A 240 10.79 -10.08 -1.39
CA ALA A 240 10.97 -11.39 -2.01
C ALA A 240 10.18 -11.49 -3.32
N SER A 241 8.90 -11.09 -3.31
CA SER A 241 8.06 -11.09 -4.51
C SER A 241 8.62 -10.23 -5.63
N ALA A 242 9.12 -9.02 -5.31
CA ALA A 242 9.75 -8.14 -6.30
C ALA A 242 11.04 -8.76 -6.87
N SER A 243 11.85 -9.41 -6.02
CA SER A 243 13.10 -10.06 -6.44
C SER A 243 12.82 -11.25 -7.35
N VAL A 244 11.90 -12.15 -6.96
CA VAL A 244 11.49 -13.31 -7.76
C VAL A 244 10.90 -12.87 -9.10
N ARG A 245 9.99 -11.89 -9.10
CA ARG A 245 9.38 -11.36 -10.33
C ARG A 245 10.43 -10.79 -11.28
N THR A 246 11.38 -10.02 -10.75
CA THR A 246 12.45 -9.40 -11.56
C THR A 246 13.40 -10.47 -12.13
N ALA A 247 13.74 -11.47 -11.34
CA ALA A 247 14.58 -12.59 -11.78
C ALA A 247 13.86 -13.44 -12.85
N ALA A 248 12.59 -13.79 -12.63
CA ALA A 248 11.79 -14.60 -13.56
C ALA A 248 11.65 -13.94 -14.94
N GLN A 249 11.55 -12.60 -15.01
CA GLN A 249 11.51 -11.87 -16.27
C GLN A 249 12.74 -12.10 -17.17
N GLN A 250 13.90 -12.45 -16.60
CA GLN A 250 15.10 -12.75 -17.39
C GLN A 250 14.96 -14.04 -18.23
N PHE A 251 14.02 -14.91 -17.86
CA PHE A 251 13.80 -16.20 -18.51
C PHE A 251 12.64 -16.17 -19.51
N GLN A 252 11.97 -15.04 -19.71
CA GLN A 252 10.84 -14.94 -20.66
C GLN A 252 11.27 -15.06 -22.14
N TYR A 253 12.57 -15.02 -22.44
CA TYR A 253 13.10 -14.99 -23.82
C TYR A 253 14.23 -15.99 -24.08
N CYS A 254 14.35 -17.09 -23.32
CA CYS A 254 15.42 -18.04 -23.63
C CYS A 254 15.14 -18.80 -24.95
N SER A 255 16.02 -18.59 -25.93
CA SER A 255 16.29 -19.48 -27.05
C SER A 255 15.10 -19.94 -27.91
N GLY A 256 14.20 -19.03 -28.31
CA GLY A 256 13.24 -19.29 -29.39
C GLY A 256 12.14 -20.31 -29.09
N SER A 257 11.98 -20.72 -27.83
CA SER A 257 10.87 -21.52 -27.31
C SER A 257 10.39 -20.86 -26.02
N THR A 258 9.08 -20.83 -25.77
CA THR A 258 8.53 -20.28 -24.52
C THR A 258 9.12 -21.06 -23.35
N CYS A 259 9.77 -20.36 -22.42
CA CYS A 259 10.28 -21.00 -21.21
C CYS A 259 9.13 -21.43 -20.29
N ALA A 260 9.41 -22.36 -19.38
CA ALA A 260 8.49 -22.79 -18.34
C ALA A 260 7.84 -21.58 -17.63
N ALA A 261 6.52 -21.60 -17.48
CA ALA A 261 5.80 -20.55 -16.78
C ALA A 261 6.08 -20.68 -15.28
N SER A 262 6.20 -19.55 -14.56
CA SER A 262 6.39 -19.57 -13.10
C SER A 262 5.10 -19.20 -12.38
N ARG A 263 4.63 -20.05 -11.47
CA ARG A 263 3.52 -19.72 -10.56
C ARG A 263 4.09 -19.37 -9.19
N THR A 264 3.79 -18.17 -8.71
CA THR A 264 4.28 -17.70 -7.41
C THR A 264 3.18 -17.74 -6.35
N THR A 265 3.43 -18.45 -5.24
CA THR A 265 2.54 -18.46 -4.06
C THR A 265 3.22 -17.75 -2.90
N VAL A 266 2.58 -16.74 -2.29
CA VAL A 266 3.20 -15.92 -1.25
C VAL A 266 2.56 -16.13 0.11
N PHE A 267 3.35 -16.64 1.06
CA PHE A 267 3.03 -16.84 2.46
C PHE A 267 3.58 -15.66 3.29
N ARG A 268 2.67 -14.86 3.84
CA ARG A 268 2.97 -13.58 4.50
C ARG A 268 2.73 -13.67 6.00
N PHE A 269 3.41 -12.80 6.73
CA PHE A 269 3.26 -12.62 8.17
C PHE A 269 3.43 -13.92 8.95
N ILE A 270 4.38 -14.76 8.54
CA ILE A 270 4.63 -16.04 9.20
C ILE A 270 5.20 -15.82 10.58
N ARG A 271 4.50 -16.31 11.62
CA ARG A 271 4.88 -16.11 13.03
C ARG A 271 5.11 -17.39 13.81
N SER A 272 4.88 -18.55 13.20
CA SER A 272 4.94 -19.83 13.92
C SER A 272 5.74 -20.89 13.17
N GLU A 273 6.48 -21.70 13.94
CA GLU A 273 7.20 -22.86 13.40
C GLU A 273 6.26 -23.89 12.76
N SER A 274 5.07 -24.08 13.34
CA SER A 274 4.08 -25.01 12.81
C SER A 274 3.61 -24.63 11.41
N GLU A 275 3.52 -23.34 11.12
CA GLU A 275 3.14 -22.82 9.82
C GLU A 275 4.27 -23.00 8.80
N ILE A 276 5.51 -22.70 9.21
CA ILE A 276 6.71 -22.95 8.40
C ILE A 276 6.76 -24.42 7.96
N ARG A 277 6.61 -25.35 8.90
CA ARG A 277 6.60 -26.80 8.61
C ARG A 277 5.54 -27.20 7.59
N LYS A 278 4.32 -26.67 7.74
CA LYS A 278 3.21 -26.94 6.79
C LYS A 278 3.52 -26.41 5.39
N ILE A 279 4.08 -25.21 5.30
CA ILE A 279 4.43 -24.58 4.02
C ILE A 279 5.52 -25.38 3.32
N ILE A 280 6.58 -25.77 4.05
CA ILE A 280 7.69 -26.56 3.49
C ILE A 280 7.23 -27.95 3.07
N ALA A 281 6.34 -28.59 3.85
CA ALA A 281 5.73 -29.86 3.45
C ALA A 281 4.94 -29.73 2.14
N SER A 282 4.14 -28.67 1.99
CA SER A 282 3.41 -28.39 0.75
C SER A 282 4.36 -28.04 -0.41
N ALA A 283 5.46 -27.32 -0.15
CA ALA A 283 6.48 -27.06 -1.15
C ALA A 283 7.11 -28.36 -1.65
N LYS A 284 7.41 -29.30 -0.75
CA LYS A 284 7.94 -30.62 -1.12
C LYS A 284 6.97 -31.39 -2.01
N GLU A 285 5.70 -31.45 -1.63
CA GLU A 285 4.64 -32.16 -2.37
C GLU A 285 4.51 -31.61 -3.80
N LYS A 286 4.55 -30.28 -3.95
CA LYS A 286 4.46 -29.61 -5.25
C LYS A 286 5.79 -29.49 -5.99
N LYS A 287 6.88 -30.05 -5.44
CA LYS A 287 8.26 -29.85 -5.94
C LYS A 287 8.59 -28.36 -6.16
N ALA A 288 8.03 -27.49 -5.32
CA ALA A 288 8.16 -26.05 -5.40
C ALA A 288 9.48 -25.58 -4.78
N MET A 289 10.10 -24.60 -5.43
CA MET A 289 11.26 -23.89 -4.87
C MET A 289 10.80 -22.89 -3.79
N LEU A 290 11.49 -22.84 -2.65
CA LEU A 290 11.18 -21.89 -1.58
C LEU A 290 12.13 -20.68 -1.60
N VAL A 291 11.62 -19.49 -1.85
CA VAL A 291 12.36 -18.23 -1.69
C VAL A 291 11.87 -17.53 -0.42
N TYR A 292 12.75 -17.12 0.49
CA TYR A 292 12.29 -16.57 1.76
C TYR A 292 13.05 -15.33 2.23
N THR A 293 12.35 -14.57 3.07
CA THR A 293 12.84 -13.37 3.77
C THR A 293 12.36 -13.42 5.21
N VAL A 294 13.23 -13.89 6.11
CA VAL A 294 12.92 -14.04 7.54
C VAL A 294 13.97 -13.30 8.37
N MET A 295 13.51 -12.35 9.18
CA MET A 295 14.36 -11.49 10.00
C MET A 295 14.51 -12.02 11.43
N ASP A 296 13.47 -12.68 11.95
CA ASP A 296 13.52 -13.34 13.25
C ASP A 296 14.52 -14.52 13.23
N PRO A 297 15.59 -14.50 14.04
CA PRO A 297 16.62 -15.54 14.00
C PRO A 297 16.11 -16.95 14.33
N LYS A 298 15.08 -17.07 15.17
CA LYS A 298 14.53 -18.37 15.55
C LYS A 298 13.71 -18.96 14.41
N LEU A 299 12.85 -18.15 13.80
CA LEU A 299 12.08 -18.60 12.63
C LEU A 299 13.00 -18.89 11.44
N HIS A 300 14.05 -18.09 11.26
CA HIS A 300 15.07 -18.32 10.22
C HIS A 300 15.74 -19.68 10.38
N GLU A 301 16.19 -20.01 11.60
CA GLU A 301 16.80 -21.31 11.90
C GLU A 301 15.84 -22.49 11.60
N VAL A 302 14.56 -22.33 11.92
CA VAL A 302 13.54 -23.35 11.63
C VAL A 302 13.34 -23.52 10.13
N VAL A 303 13.29 -22.44 9.33
CA VAL A 303 13.18 -22.56 7.86
C VAL A 303 14.36 -23.34 7.28
N VAL A 304 15.58 -22.99 7.69
CA VAL A 304 16.80 -23.67 7.21
C VAL A 304 16.76 -25.16 7.54
N GLN A 305 16.51 -25.52 8.80
CA GLN A 305 16.49 -26.91 9.25
C GLN A 305 15.40 -27.73 8.55
N GLU A 306 14.20 -27.17 8.40
CA GLU A 306 13.08 -27.88 7.79
C GLU A 306 13.24 -28.04 6.27
N CYS A 307 13.81 -27.05 5.57
CA CYS A 307 14.15 -27.16 4.15
C CYS A 307 15.21 -28.24 3.91
N GLU A 308 16.27 -28.26 4.72
CA GLU A 308 17.32 -29.29 4.65
C GLU A 308 16.76 -30.68 4.92
N ALA A 309 15.98 -30.84 6.00
CA ALA A 309 15.38 -32.12 6.38
C ALA A 309 14.37 -32.64 5.34
N SER A 310 13.63 -31.73 4.70
CA SER A 310 12.63 -32.07 3.69
C SER A 310 13.21 -32.21 2.28
N GLN A 311 14.48 -31.82 2.07
CA GLN A 311 15.16 -31.72 0.78
C GLN A 311 14.44 -30.78 -0.20
N VAL A 312 13.91 -29.67 0.31
CA VAL A 312 13.27 -28.62 -0.50
C VAL A 312 14.33 -27.61 -0.92
N GLU A 313 14.43 -27.35 -2.23
CA GLU A 313 15.30 -26.28 -2.74
C GLU A 313 14.87 -24.94 -2.15
N SER A 314 15.82 -24.20 -1.57
CA SER A 314 15.52 -22.91 -0.96
C SER A 314 16.57 -21.84 -1.18
N ILE A 315 16.12 -20.58 -1.27
CA ILE A 315 16.96 -19.38 -1.35
C ILE A 315 16.60 -18.41 -0.23
N ASP A 316 17.59 -18.11 0.60
CA ASP A 316 17.54 -17.01 1.57
C ASP A 316 18.00 -15.70 0.92
N LEU A 317 17.07 -14.76 0.74
CA LEU A 317 17.40 -13.47 0.13
C LEU A 317 18.11 -12.50 1.09
N TRP A 318 18.00 -12.69 2.41
CA TRP A 318 18.57 -11.76 3.39
C TRP A 318 19.78 -12.31 4.15
N GLY A 319 19.85 -13.61 4.40
CA GLY A 319 20.87 -14.25 5.23
C GLY A 319 22.29 -13.79 4.93
N PRO A 320 22.78 -13.88 3.67
CA PRO A 320 24.13 -13.45 3.32
C PRO A 320 24.41 -11.96 3.59
N LEU A 321 23.42 -11.09 3.29
CA LEU A 321 23.55 -9.65 3.52
C LEU A 321 23.56 -9.34 5.02
N LEU A 322 22.64 -9.92 5.78
CA LEU A 322 22.54 -9.72 7.23
C LEU A 322 23.80 -10.20 7.94
N ALA A 323 24.31 -11.39 7.59
CA ALA A 323 25.55 -11.91 8.14
C ALA A 323 26.74 -10.97 7.86
N SER A 324 26.83 -10.44 6.64
CA SER A 324 27.86 -9.47 6.26
C SER A 324 27.76 -8.16 7.05
N LEU A 325 26.54 -7.67 7.30
CA LEU A 325 26.30 -6.47 8.10
C LEU A 325 26.62 -6.70 9.58
N GLU A 326 26.22 -7.85 10.15
CA GLU A 326 26.56 -8.22 11.54
C GLU A 326 28.07 -8.21 11.77
N GLN A 327 28.83 -8.77 10.83
CA GLN A 327 30.29 -8.77 10.86
C GLN A 327 30.87 -7.35 10.79
N ARG A 328 30.35 -6.49 9.89
CA ARG A 328 30.87 -5.12 9.71
C ARG A 328 30.51 -4.19 10.86
N PHE A 329 29.30 -4.32 11.41
CA PHE A 329 28.87 -3.51 12.55
C PHE A 329 29.40 -4.04 13.89
N GLY A 330 29.91 -5.28 13.94
CA GLY A 330 30.34 -5.92 15.20
C GLY A 330 29.18 -6.13 16.18
N ALA A 331 27.95 -6.23 15.66
CA ALA A 331 26.73 -6.34 16.44
C ALA A 331 25.80 -7.38 15.82
N LYS A 332 25.13 -8.18 16.65
CA LYS A 332 24.10 -9.13 16.19
C LYS A 332 22.84 -8.39 15.77
N ARG A 333 22.12 -8.92 14.78
CA ARG A 333 20.81 -8.42 14.37
C ARG A 333 19.84 -8.50 15.54
N SER A 334 18.98 -7.50 15.68
CA SER A 334 18.00 -7.44 16.78
C SER A 334 16.94 -8.53 16.68
N GLY A 335 16.66 -9.02 15.47
CA GLY A 335 15.55 -9.94 15.19
C GLY A 335 14.17 -9.31 15.40
N ILE A 336 14.10 -8.01 15.70
CA ILE A 336 12.86 -7.31 16.00
C ILE A 336 12.31 -6.74 14.70
N PHE A 337 11.20 -7.29 14.23
CA PHE A 337 10.35 -6.68 13.23
C PHE A 337 9.07 -6.13 13.89
N GLY A 338 8.68 -4.90 13.57
CA GLY A 338 7.37 -4.35 13.94
C GLY A 338 7.22 -3.64 15.30
N ARG A 339 8.29 -3.45 16.09
CA ARG A 339 8.22 -2.57 17.27
C ARG A 339 8.90 -1.23 16.99
N HIS A 340 8.05 -0.24 16.74
CA HIS A 340 8.35 1.15 16.43
C HIS A 340 8.88 1.34 15.00
N GLN A 341 7.96 1.64 14.06
CA GLN A 341 8.22 2.87 13.30
C GLN A 341 8.32 3.97 14.35
N ILE A 342 9.52 4.16 14.90
CA ILE A 342 9.89 5.47 15.42
C ILE A 342 9.55 6.35 14.24
N VAL A 343 8.61 7.28 14.42
CA VAL A 343 8.33 8.30 13.43
C VAL A 343 9.66 9.03 13.25
N THR A 344 10.44 8.59 12.28
CA THR A 344 11.78 9.12 12.06
C THR A 344 11.62 10.45 11.35
N ASP A 345 12.65 11.30 11.44
CA ASP A 345 12.66 12.53 10.69
C ASP A 345 12.54 12.27 9.17
N GLU A 346 13.05 11.13 8.67
CA GLU A 346 12.84 10.71 7.29
C GLU A 346 11.36 10.40 6.98
N TYR A 347 10.65 9.69 7.86
CA TYR A 347 9.23 9.42 7.65
C TYR A 347 8.41 10.72 7.64
N MET A 348 8.69 11.64 8.57
CA MET A 348 8.02 12.94 8.59
C MET A 348 8.34 13.78 7.35
N THR A 349 9.54 13.63 6.79
CA THR A 349 9.92 14.26 5.52
C THR A 349 9.05 13.73 4.37
N ILE A 350 8.84 12.41 4.30
CA ILE A 350 7.95 11.79 3.31
C ILE A 350 6.51 12.29 3.45
N VAL A 351 5.97 12.35 4.67
CA VAL A 351 4.61 12.85 4.91
C VAL A 351 4.46 14.30 4.42
N LYS A 352 5.40 15.18 4.79
CA LYS A 352 5.40 16.59 4.35
C LYS A 352 5.52 16.71 2.83
N ALA A 353 6.34 15.88 2.19
CA ALA A 353 6.51 15.86 0.74
C ALA A 353 5.22 15.46 0.01
N ILE A 354 4.52 14.43 0.51
CA ILE A 354 3.23 13.98 -0.05
C ILE A 354 2.15 15.04 0.15
N GLU A 355 2.04 15.63 1.34
CA GLU A 355 1.06 16.68 1.62
C GLU A 355 1.26 17.92 0.74
N TYR A 356 2.52 18.35 0.59
CA TYR A 356 2.88 19.42 -0.34
C TYR A 356 2.47 19.07 -1.77
N THR A 357 2.90 17.90 -2.26
CA THR A 357 2.68 17.47 -3.66
C THR A 357 1.19 17.37 -3.98
N ARG A 358 0.39 16.81 -3.06
CA ARG A 358 -1.08 16.76 -3.21
C ARG A 358 -1.68 18.16 -3.33
N LYS A 359 -1.26 19.10 -2.46
CA LYS A 359 -1.79 20.47 -2.43
C LYS A 359 -1.54 21.22 -3.75
N VAL A 360 -0.41 20.97 -4.41
CA VAL A 360 -0.01 21.64 -5.67
C VAL A 360 -0.37 20.87 -6.94
N ASP A 361 -0.81 19.61 -6.86
CA ASP A 361 -1.27 18.84 -8.03
C ASP A 361 -2.72 19.16 -8.42
N ASP A 362 -3.59 19.43 -7.43
CA ASP A 362 -5.01 19.77 -7.63
C ASP A 362 -5.23 21.16 -8.28
N GLY A 363 -4.18 21.98 -8.42
CA GLY A 363 -4.25 23.29 -9.07
C GLY A 363 -2.88 23.98 -9.20
N VAL A 364 -2.82 24.97 -10.09
CA VAL A 364 -1.61 25.81 -10.25
C VAL A 364 -1.55 26.78 -9.06
N LEU A 365 -0.63 26.54 -8.12
CA LEU A 365 -0.37 27.39 -6.95
C LEU A 365 1.06 27.96 -7.00
N PRO A 366 1.32 29.02 -7.80
CA PRO A 366 2.66 29.52 -8.05
C PRO A 366 3.38 30.02 -6.79
N ASN A 367 2.62 30.50 -5.82
CA ASN A 367 3.11 30.99 -4.53
C ASN A 367 3.76 29.91 -3.66
N LEU A 368 3.55 28.62 -3.96
CA LEU A 368 4.16 27.51 -3.22
C LEU A 368 5.36 26.90 -3.94
N TRP A 369 5.67 27.31 -5.17
CA TRP A 369 6.70 26.68 -5.99
C TRP A 369 8.12 26.91 -5.49
N ASP A 370 8.38 27.99 -4.75
CA ASP A 370 9.70 28.26 -4.15
C ASP A 370 10.12 27.15 -3.16
N GLU A 371 9.14 26.49 -2.53
CA GLU A 371 9.37 25.40 -1.58
C GLU A 371 9.55 24.03 -2.25
N CYS A 372 9.34 23.88 -3.56
CA CYS A 372 9.50 22.58 -4.18
C CYS A 372 10.97 22.17 -4.24
N ASP A 373 11.20 20.86 -4.21
CA ASP A 373 12.50 20.25 -4.51
C ASP A 373 12.59 19.93 -6.01
N ILE A 374 11.45 19.63 -6.64
CA ILE A 374 11.32 19.22 -8.04
C ILE A 374 10.12 19.92 -8.67
N MET A 375 10.34 20.56 -9.82
CA MET A 375 9.29 21.13 -10.67
C MET A 375 9.20 20.33 -11.97
N LEU A 376 8.10 19.60 -12.18
CA LEU A 376 7.84 18.85 -13.41
C LEU A 376 7.03 19.71 -14.40
N VAL A 377 7.60 19.95 -15.57
CA VAL A 377 6.95 20.69 -16.66
C VAL A 377 6.70 19.79 -17.86
N GLY A 378 5.58 19.94 -18.56
CA GLY A 378 5.36 19.25 -19.84
C GLY A 378 3.91 19.02 -20.20
N PRO A 379 3.64 18.26 -21.29
CA PRO A 379 2.29 18.12 -21.84
C PRO A 379 1.35 17.45 -20.85
N SER A 380 0.06 17.77 -20.96
CA SER A 380 -0.97 17.04 -20.21
C SER A 380 -0.89 15.55 -20.58
N ARG A 381 -0.87 14.67 -19.57
CA ARG A 381 -0.68 13.19 -19.68
C ARG A 381 0.73 12.64 -19.90
N ALA A 382 1.77 13.44 -19.76
CA ALA A 382 3.15 12.91 -19.70
C ALA A 382 3.48 12.13 -18.40
N GLY A 383 2.49 11.67 -17.63
CA GLY A 383 2.73 10.95 -16.37
C GLY A 383 3.14 11.80 -15.16
N LYS A 384 3.03 13.14 -15.22
CA LYS A 384 3.40 14.07 -14.13
C LYS A 384 2.83 13.69 -12.76
N THR A 385 1.51 13.52 -12.64
CA THR A 385 0.86 13.23 -11.35
C THR A 385 1.38 11.92 -10.73
N PRO A 386 1.33 10.74 -11.41
CA PRO A 386 1.93 9.52 -10.87
C PRO A 386 3.42 9.66 -10.49
N LEU A 387 4.19 10.35 -11.33
CA LEU A 387 5.62 10.57 -11.10
C LEU A 387 5.89 11.45 -9.87
N SER A 388 5.11 12.52 -9.70
CA SER A 388 5.24 13.43 -8.57
C SER A 388 4.95 12.74 -7.24
N PHE A 389 3.90 11.91 -7.16
CA PHE A 389 3.60 11.15 -5.96
C PHE A 389 4.65 10.07 -5.68
N TYR A 390 5.20 9.42 -6.71
CA TYR A 390 6.29 8.45 -6.53
C TYR A 390 7.56 9.11 -5.98
N LEU A 391 7.92 10.30 -6.48
CA LEU A 391 9.04 11.09 -5.95
C LEU A 391 8.75 11.60 -4.53
N ALA A 392 7.50 11.97 -4.23
CA ALA A 392 7.10 12.39 -2.89
C ALA A 392 7.22 11.25 -1.85
N GLN A 393 6.95 10.00 -2.24
CA GLN A 393 7.20 8.81 -1.42
C GLN A 393 8.70 8.60 -1.11
N ARG A 394 9.61 9.24 -1.86
CA ARG A 394 11.05 9.29 -1.60
C ARG A 394 11.48 10.55 -0.83
N GLY A 395 10.53 11.37 -0.39
CA GLY A 395 10.78 12.56 0.44
C GLY A 395 10.92 13.88 -0.33
N PHE A 396 10.67 13.92 -1.64
CA PHE A 396 10.78 15.14 -2.44
C PHE A 396 9.44 15.90 -2.55
N LYS A 397 9.42 17.18 -2.21
CA LYS A 397 8.31 18.08 -2.51
C LYS A 397 8.24 18.33 -4.02
N VAL A 398 7.25 17.77 -4.71
CA VAL A 398 7.16 17.88 -6.17
C VAL A 398 5.98 18.78 -6.58
N ALA A 399 6.24 19.70 -7.49
CA ALA A 399 5.23 20.54 -8.12
C ALA A 399 5.08 20.21 -9.61
N ASN A 400 3.86 20.30 -10.13
CA ASN A 400 3.55 19.99 -11.52
C ASN A 400 3.04 21.23 -12.24
N TYR A 401 3.60 21.56 -13.39
CA TYR A 401 3.08 22.60 -14.27
C TYR A 401 2.79 22.05 -15.68
N PRO A 402 1.52 22.05 -16.13
CA PRO A 402 1.19 21.67 -17.50
C PRO A 402 1.57 22.79 -18.47
N LEU A 403 2.32 22.46 -19.52
CA LEU A 403 2.54 23.40 -20.62
C LEU A 403 1.36 23.32 -21.59
N ILE A 404 0.78 24.48 -21.88
CA ILE A 404 -0.33 24.66 -22.81
C ILE A 404 0.20 25.48 -24.00
N PRO A 405 0.01 25.02 -25.24
CA PRO A 405 0.41 25.80 -26.41
C PRO A 405 -0.21 27.19 -26.42
N ASP A 406 0.59 28.16 -26.86
CA ASP A 406 0.22 29.57 -27.04
C ASP A 406 -0.15 30.33 -25.77
N GLU A 407 -0.01 29.69 -24.60
CA GLU A 407 -0.12 30.32 -23.29
C GLU A 407 1.28 30.57 -22.71
N GLU A 408 1.56 31.81 -22.29
CA GLU A 408 2.83 32.12 -21.64
C GLU A 408 2.81 31.67 -20.18
N PRO A 409 3.79 30.87 -19.72
CA PRO A 409 3.82 30.43 -18.34
C PRO A 409 3.95 31.58 -17.33
N PRO A 410 3.42 31.42 -16.12
CA PRO A 410 3.56 32.39 -15.05
C PRO A 410 5.04 32.66 -14.76
N LYS A 411 5.36 33.93 -14.43
CA LYS A 411 6.75 34.39 -14.21
C LYS A 411 7.43 33.63 -13.06
N GLU A 412 6.64 33.21 -12.10
CA GLU A 412 7.00 32.39 -10.95
C GLU A 412 7.73 31.10 -11.36
N LEU A 413 7.36 30.48 -12.49
CA LEU A 413 8.05 29.29 -13.01
C LEU A 413 9.52 29.58 -13.37
N PHE A 414 9.83 30.81 -13.75
CA PHE A 414 11.18 31.24 -14.11
C PHE A 414 11.94 31.86 -12.92
N ASN A 415 11.24 32.19 -11.83
CA ASN A 415 11.84 32.77 -10.63
C ASN A 415 12.37 31.70 -9.66
N ILE A 416 11.79 30.50 -9.66
CA ILE A 416 12.31 29.38 -8.87
C ILE A 416 13.71 28.98 -9.35
N ASP A 417 14.45 28.24 -8.51
CA ASP A 417 15.72 27.66 -8.92
C ASP A 417 15.52 26.75 -10.14
N GLN A 418 16.08 27.18 -11.27
CA GLN A 418 15.94 26.50 -12.56
C GLN A 418 16.65 25.14 -12.58
N GLN A 419 17.51 24.83 -11.61
CA GLN A 419 18.06 23.50 -11.42
C GLN A 419 17.05 22.50 -10.85
N LYS A 420 15.92 22.95 -10.32
CA LYS A 420 14.84 22.08 -9.83
C LYS A 420 13.84 21.68 -10.91
N CYS A 421 13.91 22.32 -12.09
CA CYS A 421 12.98 22.10 -13.19
C CYS A 421 13.39 20.92 -14.08
N PHE A 422 12.43 20.03 -14.35
CA PHE A 422 12.58 18.87 -15.24
C PHE A 422 11.47 18.85 -16.27
N ALA A 423 11.87 18.83 -17.54
CA ALA A 423 10.97 18.82 -18.67
C ALA A 423 10.62 17.39 -19.07
N LEU A 424 9.34 17.04 -19.04
CA LEU A 424 8.87 15.75 -19.52
C LEU A 424 8.57 15.83 -21.02
N GLN A 425 9.02 14.82 -21.76
CA GLN A 425 8.74 14.64 -23.17
C GLN A 425 8.07 13.28 -23.39
N ILE A 426 7.12 13.24 -24.32
CA ILE A 426 6.42 12.03 -24.70
C ILE A 426 6.20 12.02 -26.22
N LYS A 427 6.31 10.85 -26.84
CA LYS A 427 6.02 10.66 -28.27
C LYS A 427 4.51 10.91 -28.53
N PRO A 428 4.15 11.60 -29.63
CA PRO A 428 2.76 11.91 -29.97
C PRO A 428 1.84 10.69 -29.99
N GLU A 429 2.32 9.58 -30.54
CA GLU A 429 1.57 8.33 -30.69
C GLU A 429 1.21 7.75 -29.32
N ARG A 430 2.20 7.68 -28.41
CA ARG A 430 1.99 7.22 -27.03
C ARG A 430 1.03 8.14 -26.26
N LEU A 431 1.17 9.44 -26.44
CA LEU A 431 0.29 10.43 -25.82
C LEU A 431 -1.16 10.28 -26.31
N GLN A 432 -1.35 9.99 -27.61
CA GLN A 432 -2.65 9.70 -28.19
C GLN A 432 -3.28 8.45 -27.55
N GLU A 433 -2.53 7.36 -27.40
CA GLU A 433 -3.01 6.14 -26.75
C GLU A 433 -3.54 6.43 -25.34
N ILE A 434 -2.75 7.13 -24.52
CA ILE A 434 -3.12 7.48 -23.14
C ILE A 434 -4.36 8.38 -23.11
N ARG A 435 -4.44 9.38 -24.00
CA ARG A 435 -5.60 10.28 -24.08
C ARG A 435 -6.86 9.57 -24.55
N THR A 436 -6.73 8.64 -25.49
CA THR A 436 -7.83 7.81 -25.99
C THR A 436 -8.36 6.88 -24.91
N GLN A 437 -7.48 6.24 -24.15
CA GLN A 437 -7.86 5.41 -23.00
C GLN A 437 -8.59 6.23 -21.94
N ARG A 438 -8.09 7.42 -21.59
CA ARG A 438 -8.79 8.30 -20.63
C ARG A 438 -10.15 8.76 -21.16
N MET A 439 -10.29 9.05 -22.45
CA MET A 439 -11.57 9.45 -23.03
C MET A 439 -12.63 8.34 -22.93
N LYS A 440 -12.25 7.08 -23.22
CA LYS A 440 -13.13 5.91 -23.06
C LYS A 440 -13.67 5.79 -21.63
N GLN A 441 -12.83 6.06 -20.62
CA GLN A 441 -13.22 6.00 -19.21
C GLN A 441 -14.22 7.09 -18.77
N PHE A 442 -14.22 8.26 -19.42
CA PHE A 442 -15.08 9.39 -19.03
C PHE A 442 -16.31 9.58 -19.93
N ASN A 443 -16.56 8.66 -20.87
CA ASN A 443 -17.68 8.70 -21.83
C ASN A 443 -17.82 10.06 -22.55
N ARG A 444 -16.69 10.78 -22.75
CA ARG A 444 -16.64 12.10 -23.41
C ARG A 444 -16.25 11.94 -24.88
N ARG A 445 -17.05 12.50 -25.78
CA ARG A 445 -16.81 12.50 -27.24
C ARG A 445 -15.98 13.71 -27.72
N ASN A 446 -14.94 14.11 -26.99
CA ASN A 446 -14.12 15.24 -27.45
C ASN A 446 -13.02 14.77 -28.42
N THR A 447 -13.33 14.71 -29.71
CA THR A 447 -12.45 14.21 -30.77
C THR A 447 -11.13 14.96 -30.88
N ASP A 448 -11.09 16.22 -30.48
CA ASP A 448 -9.91 17.08 -30.67
C ASP A 448 -8.80 16.83 -29.65
N TYR A 449 -9.16 16.37 -28.45
CA TYR A 449 -8.21 16.10 -27.37
C TYR A 449 -7.29 14.90 -27.66
N ALA A 450 -7.81 13.89 -28.36
CA ALA A 450 -7.08 12.69 -28.78
C ALA A 450 -6.70 12.71 -30.28
N ASN A 451 -6.83 13.86 -30.96
CA ASN A 451 -6.47 13.99 -32.35
C ASN A 451 -4.94 14.03 -32.52
N LEU A 452 -4.39 13.07 -33.28
CA LEU A 452 -2.94 12.94 -33.46
C LEU A 452 -2.29 14.18 -34.06
N ASN A 453 -2.94 14.87 -34.99
CA ASN A 453 -2.37 16.07 -35.62
C ASN A 453 -2.28 17.23 -34.63
N ASN A 454 -3.30 17.40 -33.77
CA ASN A 454 -3.27 18.40 -32.71
C ASN A 454 -2.19 18.06 -31.67
N ILE A 455 -2.08 16.79 -31.28
CA ILE A 455 -1.04 16.32 -30.36
C ILE A 455 0.37 16.55 -30.95
N LYS A 456 0.58 16.27 -32.23
CA LYS A 456 1.85 16.54 -32.92
C LYS A 456 2.21 18.03 -32.88
N LYS A 457 1.24 18.92 -33.09
CA LYS A 457 1.43 20.38 -32.96
C LYS A 457 1.77 20.76 -31.52
N GLU A 458 1.03 20.25 -30.54
CA GLU A 458 1.27 20.49 -29.10
C GLU A 458 2.69 20.07 -28.69
N VAL A 459 3.09 18.83 -28.99
CA VAL A 459 4.42 18.29 -28.66
C VAL A 459 5.53 19.10 -29.35
N SER A 460 5.32 19.50 -30.61
CA SER A 460 6.29 20.32 -31.36
C SER A 460 6.45 21.72 -30.76
N TRP A 461 5.34 22.33 -30.33
CA TRP A 461 5.35 23.63 -29.65
C TRP A 461 6.11 23.53 -28.33
N ILE A 462 5.83 22.51 -27.52
CA ILE A 462 6.47 22.28 -26.22
C ILE A 462 7.97 22.04 -26.39
N LYS A 463 8.38 21.22 -27.38
CA LYS A 463 9.79 20.99 -27.70
C LYS A 463 10.49 22.30 -28.05
N SER A 464 9.84 23.14 -28.85
CA SER A 464 10.35 24.47 -29.21
C SER A 464 10.42 25.41 -28.00
N PHE A 465 9.46 25.30 -27.07
CA PHE A 465 9.47 26.05 -25.81
C PHE A 465 10.66 25.66 -24.94
N TYR A 466 10.95 24.35 -24.77
CA TYR A 466 12.12 23.87 -24.03
C TYR A 466 13.43 24.41 -24.59
N LEU A 467 13.58 24.40 -25.93
CA LEU A 467 14.80 24.91 -26.59
C LEU A 467 15.00 26.41 -26.39
N ARG A 468 13.92 27.21 -26.34
CA ARG A 468 14.00 28.67 -26.18
C ARG A 468 14.17 29.11 -24.73
N ARG A 469 13.40 28.52 -23.81
CA ARG A 469 13.22 29.00 -22.42
C ARG A 469 13.78 28.05 -21.37
N GLY A 470 13.91 26.76 -21.69
CA GLY A 470 14.38 25.72 -20.77
C GLY A 470 15.74 25.09 -21.09
N PRO A 471 16.77 25.78 -21.65
CA PRO A 471 18.04 25.13 -21.99
C PRO A 471 18.80 24.57 -20.77
N LYS A 472 18.36 24.90 -19.54
CA LYS A 472 18.89 24.33 -18.29
C LYS A 472 18.06 23.15 -17.75
N TRP A 473 16.85 22.94 -18.27
CA TRP A 473 15.94 21.91 -17.77
C TRP A 473 16.26 20.58 -18.44
N PRO A 474 16.64 19.53 -17.69
CA PRO A 474 16.83 18.21 -18.26
C PRO A 474 15.53 17.72 -18.88
N ILE A 475 15.62 17.20 -20.11
CA ILE A 475 14.47 16.64 -20.82
C ILE A 475 14.46 15.13 -20.56
N ILE A 476 13.38 14.66 -19.93
CA ILE A 476 13.17 13.25 -19.57
C ILE A 476 12.09 12.68 -20.49
N ASP A 477 12.45 11.70 -21.33
CA ASP A 477 11.49 10.98 -22.16
C ASP A 477 10.75 9.93 -21.33
N THR A 478 9.42 10.03 -21.28
CA THR A 478 8.51 9.15 -20.52
C THR A 478 7.71 8.22 -21.42
N SER A 479 8.04 8.09 -22.71
CA SER A 479 7.21 7.36 -23.68
C SER A 479 7.11 5.86 -23.37
N ASN A 480 8.27 5.26 -23.03
CA ASN A 480 8.40 3.82 -22.76
C ASN A 480 8.88 3.53 -21.34
N ALA A 481 9.20 4.57 -20.56
CA ALA A 481 9.74 4.41 -19.22
C ALA A 481 8.61 4.31 -18.19
N GLY A 482 8.77 3.40 -17.24
CA GLY A 482 7.92 3.33 -16.06
C GLY A 482 8.10 4.55 -15.14
N VAL A 483 7.16 4.74 -14.21
CA VAL A 483 7.24 5.83 -13.21
C VAL A 483 8.52 5.71 -12.37
N ALA A 484 8.85 4.51 -11.90
CA ALA A 484 10.04 4.25 -11.08
C ALA A 484 11.35 4.53 -11.83
N GLU A 485 11.45 4.12 -13.10
CA GLU A 485 12.61 4.38 -13.95
C GLU A 485 12.77 5.88 -14.23
N THR A 486 11.67 6.56 -14.55
CA THR A 486 11.67 8.01 -14.79
C THR A 486 12.11 8.77 -13.53
N ALA A 487 11.60 8.38 -12.36
CA ALA A 487 12.01 8.94 -11.08
C ALA A 487 13.50 8.72 -10.81
N ALA A 488 14.02 7.51 -11.08
CA ALA A 488 15.44 7.18 -10.90
C ALA A 488 16.35 8.10 -11.75
N ARG A 489 15.99 8.36 -13.01
CA ARG A 489 16.73 9.30 -13.87
C ARG A 489 16.73 10.73 -13.32
N ILE A 490 15.61 11.19 -12.76
CA ILE A 490 15.52 12.52 -12.13
C ILE A 490 16.40 12.59 -10.89
N MET A 491 16.32 11.58 -10.00
CA MET A 491 17.13 11.51 -8.79
C MET A 491 18.63 11.45 -9.11
N GLU A 492 19.04 10.68 -10.12
CA GLU A 492 20.44 10.63 -10.57
C GLU A 492 20.96 12.01 -10.98
N ILE A 493 20.15 12.79 -11.71
CA ILE A 493 20.52 14.15 -12.10
C ILE A 493 20.60 15.09 -10.89
N LEU A 494 19.68 14.97 -9.92
CA LEU A 494 19.73 15.73 -8.68
C LEU A 494 20.97 15.40 -7.86
N ASP A 495 21.33 14.13 -7.74
CA ASP A 495 22.50 13.70 -6.98
C ASP A 495 23.81 14.17 -7.63
N ARG A 496 23.88 14.27 -8.96
CA ARG A 496 25.03 14.87 -9.67
C ARG A 496 25.18 16.37 -9.47
N ARG A 497 24.13 17.04 -9.00
CA ARG A 497 24.11 18.50 -8.75
C ARG A 497 24.46 18.87 -7.32
N LYS A 498 24.38 17.90 -6.40
CA LYS A 498 24.90 18.00 -5.03
C LYS A 498 26.42 17.90 -5.07
#